data_AF-A0A0M2X0V5-F1
#
_entry.id   AF-A0A0M2X0V5-F1
#
_cell.length_a   1.000
_cell.length_b   1.000
_cell.length_c   1.000
_cell.angle_alpha   90.00
_cell.angle_beta   90.00
_cell.angle_gamma   90.00
#
_symmetry.space_group_name_H-M   'P 1'
#
loop_
_entity.id
_entity.type
_entity.pdbx_description
1 polymer ?
#
loop_
_entity_poly.entity_id
_entity_poly.type
_entity_poly.pdbx_seq_one_letter_code
_entity_poly.pdbx_strand_id
1 'polypeptide(L)'
;MIKLVRSRSGFSISLTRRLQYSFYAIFIVLCFSVSAEKNQIEETKKDSVDFEQKIPDENTVSDWRKQTNNAWKAWIKSEDTESSSETKSEFETAYFSSIKLYIQGTDSFKSELRDEVLDWTYNTLYYSLVPLNLQRANYILKSYYTVTRTIGIGNKTVTGLETGTEFNLREAFAAQIILYMDEAQDFQYESFLKEMIPEKITDSILAFNIACLHANRGEKQQMLKYTKLAIDLGQSKKHFGKNPGFEKFWKDPDFLKLIQE
;
A
#
# COMPACT_ATOMS: atom_id res chain seq x y z
N MET A 1 37.48 0.89 -39.52
CA MET A 1 36.68 1.69 -38.57
C MET A 1 35.23 1.32 -38.83
N ILE A 2 34.44 0.72 -37.94
CA ILE A 2 34.00 1.20 -36.62
C ILE A 2 33.72 -0.06 -35.76
N LYS A 3 34.26 -0.12 -34.53
CA LYS A 3 33.88 -1.14 -33.53
C LYS A 3 32.61 -0.67 -32.83
N LEU A 4 31.51 -1.40 -33.02
CA LEU A 4 30.28 -1.21 -32.25
C LEU A 4 30.48 -1.86 -30.86
N VAL A 5 30.74 -1.06 -29.84
CA VAL A 5 30.75 -1.52 -28.45
C VAL A 5 29.30 -1.60 -27.98
N ARG A 6 28.78 -2.82 -27.90
CA ARG A 6 27.44 -3.09 -27.35
C ARG A 6 27.55 -3.10 -25.83
N SER A 7 27.12 -2.01 -25.19
CA SER A 7 26.98 -1.89 -23.73
C SER A 7 26.04 -3.00 -23.22
N ARG A 8 26.58 -3.84 -22.33
CA ARG A 8 25.92 -5.01 -21.72
C ARG A 8 25.54 -4.75 -20.25
N SER A 9 25.26 -3.50 -19.85
CA SER A 9 25.08 -3.15 -18.42
C SER A 9 23.62 -3.07 -17.92
N GLY A 10 22.61 -3.10 -18.79
CA GLY A 10 21.21 -2.84 -18.37
C GLY A 10 20.46 -4.01 -17.72
N PHE A 11 20.87 -5.26 -17.94
CA PHE A 11 20.07 -6.45 -17.58
C PHE A 11 20.46 -7.08 -16.24
N SER A 12 21.66 -6.82 -15.73
CA SER A 12 22.18 -7.42 -14.49
C SER A 12 21.75 -6.65 -13.22
N ILE A 13 21.56 -5.33 -13.35
CA ILE A 13 21.18 -4.43 -12.24
C ILE A 13 19.72 -4.64 -11.83
N SER A 14 18.84 -5.00 -12.77
CA SER A 14 17.42 -5.21 -12.48
C SER A 14 17.17 -6.47 -11.66
N LEU A 15 17.92 -7.56 -11.89
CA LEU A 15 17.74 -8.83 -11.16
C LEU A 15 18.25 -8.74 -9.71
N THR A 16 19.33 -7.99 -9.48
CA THR A 16 19.90 -7.75 -8.15
C THR A 16 19.05 -6.79 -7.31
N ARG A 17 18.46 -5.73 -7.91
CA ARG A 17 17.43 -4.91 -7.24
C ARG A 17 16.17 -5.72 -6.92
N ARG A 18 15.69 -6.56 -7.85
CA ARG A 18 14.49 -7.42 -7.70
C ARG A 18 14.61 -8.46 -6.57
N LEU A 19 15.81 -9.02 -6.33
CA LEU A 19 16.08 -9.95 -5.23
C LEU A 19 16.24 -9.27 -3.86
N GLN A 20 16.58 -7.97 -3.84
CA GLN A 20 16.80 -7.22 -2.59
C GLN A 20 15.51 -6.59 -2.05
N TYR A 21 14.62 -6.07 -2.89
CA TYR A 21 13.31 -5.63 -2.43
C TYR A 21 12.41 -6.78 -1.99
N SER A 22 12.58 -7.98 -2.54
CA SER A 22 11.93 -9.18 -2.00
C SER A 22 12.39 -9.46 -0.57
N PHE A 23 13.67 -9.23 -0.21
CA PHE A 23 14.13 -9.31 1.18
C PHE A 23 13.48 -8.27 2.13
N TYR A 24 13.11 -7.08 1.62
CA TYR A 24 12.41 -6.05 2.42
C TYR A 24 10.89 -6.25 2.45
N ALA A 25 10.30 -6.81 1.39
CA ALA A 25 8.89 -7.23 1.37
C ALA A 25 8.63 -8.48 2.22
N ILE A 26 9.64 -9.36 2.37
CA ILE A 26 9.60 -10.57 3.20
C ILE A 26 9.47 -10.26 4.70
N PHE A 27 9.86 -9.07 5.18
CA PHE A 27 9.67 -8.71 6.59
C PHE A 27 8.26 -8.22 6.95
N ILE A 28 7.35 -8.14 5.96
CA ILE A 28 5.92 -7.86 6.16
C ILE A 28 5.17 -9.18 5.98
N VAL A 29 5.39 -10.12 6.89
CA VAL A 29 4.75 -11.45 6.85
C VAL A 29 3.25 -11.33 7.13
N LEU A 30 2.47 -11.55 6.07
CA LEU A 30 1.22 -12.31 5.99
C LEU A 30 0.22 -12.18 7.16
N CYS A 31 -0.64 -11.16 7.10
CA CYS A 31 -1.92 -11.18 7.81
C CYS A 31 -2.99 -11.88 6.96
N PHE A 32 -3.23 -13.17 7.21
CA PHE A 32 -4.45 -13.86 6.76
C PHE A 32 -5.50 -13.81 7.87
N SER A 33 -6.72 -13.39 7.53
CA SER A 33 -7.92 -13.74 8.30
C SER A 33 -8.76 -14.71 7.48
N VAL A 34 -8.70 -15.99 7.82
CA VAL A 34 -9.81 -16.93 7.60
C VAL A 34 -10.58 -16.94 8.91
N SER A 35 -11.59 -16.09 9.05
CA SER A 35 -12.57 -16.25 10.12
C SER A 35 -13.62 -17.25 9.62
N ALA A 36 -13.55 -18.48 10.13
CA ALA A 36 -14.58 -19.49 9.93
C ALA A 36 -15.70 -19.24 10.94
N GLU A 37 -16.84 -18.75 10.49
CA GLU A 37 -17.99 -18.52 11.36
C GLU A 37 -18.95 -19.72 11.32
N LYS A 38 -19.19 -20.29 12.51
CA LYS A 38 -20.16 -21.34 12.77
C LYS A 38 -21.57 -20.79 12.59
N ASN A 39 -22.33 -21.41 11.70
CA ASN A 39 -23.77 -21.18 11.55
C ASN A 39 -24.52 -21.51 12.84
N GLN A 40 -25.31 -20.56 13.34
CA GLN A 40 -26.57 -20.86 14.02
C GLN A 40 -27.70 -20.07 13.35
N ILE A 41 -28.73 -20.83 13.03
CA ILE A 41 -29.94 -20.45 12.30
C ILE A 41 -30.96 -19.97 13.34
N GLU A 42 -31.56 -18.80 13.13
CA GLU A 42 -32.91 -18.52 13.64
C GLU A 42 -33.73 -17.79 12.55
N GLU A 43 -34.77 -18.49 12.07
CA GLU A 43 -35.97 -17.94 11.41
C GLU A 43 -36.83 -17.25 12.51
N THR A 44 -37.72 -16.27 12.33
CA THR A 44 -38.45 -15.65 11.21
C THR A 44 -39.16 -14.39 11.76
N LYS A 45 -39.43 -13.35 10.94
CA LYS A 45 -40.79 -12.81 10.65
C LYS A 45 -40.81 -11.49 9.82
N LYS A 46 -41.58 -11.54 8.72
CA LYS A 46 -42.29 -10.44 8.02
C LYS A 46 -43.19 -9.63 8.95
N ASP A 47 -43.64 -8.39 8.73
CA ASP A 47 -43.62 -7.42 7.62
C ASP A 47 -43.86 -6.04 8.28
N SER A 48 -43.27 -4.95 7.78
CA SER A 48 -43.96 -3.67 7.56
C SER A 48 -43.02 -2.70 6.82
N VAL A 49 -43.56 -2.11 5.76
CA VAL A 49 -42.90 -1.12 4.91
C VAL A 49 -43.04 0.22 5.60
N ASP A 50 -41.92 0.78 6.04
CA ASP A 50 -41.80 2.20 6.37
C ASP A 50 -40.58 2.76 5.65
N PHE A 51 -40.76 3.91 4.99
CA PHE A 51 -39.72 4.61 4.23
C PHE A 51 -38.87 5.43 5.21
N GLU A 52 -38.23 4.76 6.16
CA GLU A 52 -37.15 5.36 6.95
C GLU A 52 -35.83 5.14 6.22
N GLN A 53 -35.10 6.23 6.05
CA GLN A 53 -33.72 6.24 5.56
C GLN A 53 -32.89 5.40 6.53
N LYS A 54 -32.78 4.10 6.23
CA LYS A 54 -32.11 3.11 7.08
C LYS A 54 -30.68 3.56 7.30
N ILE A 55 -30.38 3.97 8.53
CA ILE A 55 -29.01 4.17 9.00
C ILE A 55 -28.24 2.89 8.63
N PRO A 56 -27.04 2.98 8.03
CA PRO A 56 -26.24 1.80 7.75
C PRO A 56 -26.09 0.99 9.03
N ASP A 57 -26.59 -0.24 9.02
CA ASP A 57 -26.53 -1.18 10.14
C ASP A 57 -25.06 -1.44 10.53
N GLU A 58 -24.77 -1.78 11.78
CA GLU A 58 -23.41 -1.99 12.30
C GLU A 58 -22.60 -3.02 11.46
N ASN A 59 -23.29 -3.87 10.70
CA ASN A 59 -22.71 -4.86 9.78
C ASN A 59 -22.24 -4.32 8.42
N THR A 60 -22.53 -3.06 8.05
CA THR A 60 -22.36 -2.60 6.66
C THR A 60 -20.91 -2.39 6.20
N VAL A 61 -19.98 -2.01 7.09
CA VAL A 61 -18.53 -1.94 6.76
C VAL A 61 -17.96 -3.35 6.58
N SER A 62 -18.30 -4.27 7.47
CA SER A 62 -17.91 -5.69 7.38
C SER A 62 -18.46 -6.35 6.12
N ASP A 63 -19.72 -6.08 5.78
CA ASP A 63 -20.36 -6.56 4.57
C ASP A 63 -19.68 -6.01 3.31
N TRP A 64 -19.34 -4.71 3.29
CA TRP A 64 -18.55 -4.11 2.22
C TRP A 64 -17.20 -4.81 2.06
N ARG A 65 -16.47 -5.05 3.16
CA ARG A 65 -15.17 -5.74 3.15
C ARG A 65 -15.33 -7.15 2.58
N LYS A 66 -16.34 -7.90 3.00
CA LYS A 66 -16.62 -9.28 2.55
C LYS A 66 -16.97 -9.34 1.07
N GLN A 67 -17.88 -8.48 0.61
CA GLN A 67 -18.29 -8.42 -0.80
C GLN A 67 -17.12 -8.04 -1.70
N THR A 68 -16.37 -6.99 -1.33
CA THR A 68 -15.19 -6.54 -2.08
C THR A 68 -14.11 -7.62 -2.15
N ASN A 69 -13.83 -8.31 -1.05
CA ASN A 69 -12.89 -9.44 -1.03
C ASN A 69 -13.31 -10.60 -1.93
N ASN A 70 -14.60 -10.96 -1.93
CA ASN A 70 -15.10 -12.05 -2.73
C ASN A 70 -15.04 -11.71 -4.22
N ALA A 71 -15.47 -10.50 -4.60
CA ALA A 71 -15.41 -10.02 -5.98
C ALA A 71 -13.97 -9.91 -6.49
N TRP A 72 -13.05 -9.40 -5.65
CA TRP A 72 -11.62 -9.38 -5.97
C TRP A 72 -11.06 -10.78 -6.25
N LYS A 73 -11.32 -11.75 -5.35
CA LYS A 73 -10.87 -13.14 -5.53
C LYS A 73 -11.46 -13.76 -6.78
N ALA A 74 -12.73 -13.50 -7.08
CA ALA A 74 -13.38 -13.97 -8.30
C ALA A 74 -12.69 -13.40 -9.54
N TRP A 75 -12.44 -12.08 -9.56
CA TRP A 75 -11.74 -11.43 -10.66
C TRP A 75 -10.35 -12.02 -10.88
N ILE A 76 -9.53 -12.12 -9.82
CA ILE A 76 -8.18 -12.67 -9.94
C ILE A 76 -8.19 -14.12 -10.45
N LYS A 77 -9.18 -14.94 -10.04
CA LYS A 77 -9.30 -16.32 -10.53
C LYS A 77 -9.68 -16.40 -12.01
N SER A 78 -10.42 -15.41 -12.51
CA SER A 78 -10.92 -15.33 -13.88
C SER A 78 -10.06 -14.48 -14.81
N GLU A 79 -8.93 -13.91 -14.35
CA GLU A 79 -8.20 -12.84 -15.04
C GLU A 79 -7.86 -13.19 -16.50
N ASP A 80 -7.55 -14.47 -16.76
CA ASP A 80 -7.18 -15.03 -18.08
C ASP A 80 -8.34 -15.76 -18.81
N THR A 81 -9.58 -15.55 -18.37
CA THR A 81 -10.78 -16.20 -18.93
C THR A 81 -11.74 -15.19 -19.55
N GLU A 82 -12.69 -15.67 -20.34
CA GLU A 82 -13.71 -14.82 -20.99
C GLU A 82 -14.58 -14.04 -19.99
N SER A 83 -14.75 -14.54 -18.76
CA SER A 83 -15.52 -13.86 -17.70
C SER A 83 -14.74 -12.77 -16.95
N SER A 84 -13.47 -12.52 -17.29
CA SER A 84 -12.61 -11.52 -16.63
C SER A 84 -13.23 -10.11 -16.61
N SER A 85 -13.93 -9.73 -17.68
CA SER A 85 -14.59 -8.42 -17.78
C SER A 85 -15.78 -8.28 -16.81
N GLU A 86 -16.57 -9.34 -16.67
CA GLU A 86 -17.75 -9.39 -15.80
C GLU A 86 -17.33 -9.37 -14.33
N THR A 87 -16.43 -10.27 -13.92
CA THR A 87 -15.94 -10.34 -12.52
C THR A 87 -15.18 -9.08 -12.11
N LYS A 88 -14.47 -8.43 -13.05
CA LYS A 88 -13.88 -7.12 -12.81
C LYS A 88 -14.94 -6.05 -12.56
N SER A 89 -16.02 -6.05 -13.34
CA SER A 89 -17.13 -5.11 -13.15
C SER A 89 -17.84 -5.32 -11.81
N GLU A 90 -17.97 -6.56 -11.36
CA GLU A 90 -18.46 -6.90 -10.02
C GLU A 90 -17.53 -6.35 -8.93
N PHE A 91 -16.21 -6.52 -9.09
CA PHE A 91 -15.23 -5.94 -8.17
C PHE A 91 -15.33 -4.42 -8.13
N GLU A 92 -15.40 -3.75 -9.29
CA GLU A 92 -15.55 -2.30 -9.37
C GLU A 92 -16.81 -1.85 -8.65
N THR A 93 -17.93 -2.52 -8.89
CA THR A 93 -19.21 -2.23 -8.23
C THR A 93 -19.09 -2.36 -6.70
N ALA A 94 -18.50 -3.45 -6.22
CA ALA A 94 -18.32 -3.67 -4.78
C ALA A 94 -17.37 -2.64 -4.15
N TYR A 95 -16.19 -2.44 -4.73
CA TYR A 95 -15.17 -1.54 -4.19
C TYR A 95 -15.65 -0.07 -4.17
N PHE A 96 -16.20 0.42 -5.28
CA PHE A 96 -16.67 1.80 -5.40
C PHE A 96 -18.00 2.05 -4.66
N SER A 97 -18.73 1.02 -4.23
CA SER A 97 -19.90 1.20 -3.35
C SER A 97 -19.53 1.87 -2.01
N SER A 98 -18.27 1.81 -1.59
CA SER A 98 -17.73 2.56 -0.45
C SER A 98 -18.04 4.07 -0.53
N ILE A 99 -18.03 4.66 -1.73
CA ILE A 99 -18.37 6.08 -1.91
C ILE A 99 -19.82 6.34 -1.52
N LYS A 100 -20.75 5.49 -1.98
CA LYS A 100 -22.17 5.61 -1.65
C LYS A 100 -22.41 5.41 -0.15
N LEU A 101 -21.79 4.38 0.43
CA LEU A 101 -21.86 4.11 1.87
C LEU A 101 -21.34 5.30 2.68
N TYR A 102 -20.21 5.89 2.27
CA TYR A 102 -19.65 7.07 2.93
C TYR A 102 -20.60 8.26 2.91
N ILE A 103 -21.22 8.57 1.76
CA ILE A 103 -22.15 9.71 1.63
C ILE A 103 -23.37 9.54 2.53
N GLN A 104 -23.87 8.31 2.69
CA GLN A 104 -25.07 8.00 3.46
C GLN A 104 -24.80 7.74 4.96
N GLY A 105 -23.54 7.55 5.35
CA GLY A 105 -23.15 7.17 6.70
C GLY A 105 -23.07 8.33 7.70
N THR A 106 -23.14 7.96 8.98
CA THR A 106 -22.83 8.83 10.12
C THR A 106 -21.33 9.13 10.20
N ASP A 107 -20.91 10.09 11.02
CA ASP A 107 -19.49 10.46 11.11
C ASP A 107 -18.59 9.35 11.67
N SER A 108 -19.09 8.57 12.65
CA SER A 108 -18.37 7.39 13.17
C SER A 108 -18.18 6.35 12.08
N PHE A 109 -19.26 6.02 11.36
CA PHE A 109 -19.25 5.09 10.24
C PHE A 109 -18.31 5.55 9.12
N LYS A 110 -18.33 6.84 8.76
CA LYS A 110 -17.44 7.42 7.76
C LYS A 110 -15.97 7.25 8.12
N SER A 111 -15.63 7.39 9.40
CA SER A 111 -14.26 7.19 9.88
C SER A 111 -13.84 5.73 9.79
N GLU A 112 -14.69 4.82 10.25
CA GLU A 112 -14.46 3.39 10.17
C GLU A 112 -14.29 2.92 8.71
N LEU A 113 -15.17 3.38 7.81
CA LEU A 113 -15.11 3.03 6.39
C LEU A 113 -13.83 3.55 5.72
N ARG A 114 -13.36 4.77 6.03
CA ARG A 114 -12.07 5.27 5.51
C ARG A 114 -10.91 4.36 5.90
N ASP A 115 -10.87 3.99 7.18
CA ASP A 115 -9.84 3.14 7.76
C ASP A 115 -9.87 1.73 7.17
N GLU A 116 -11.08 1.23 6.93
CA GLU A 116 -11.30 -0.09 6.37
C GLU A 116 -10.95 -0.15 4.87
N VAL A 117 -11.28 0.90 4.10
CA VAL A 117 -10.87 1.01 2.69
C VAL A 117 -9.34 1.11 2.58
N LEU A 118 -8.68 1.88 3.45
CA LEU A 118 -7.22 1.93 3.50
C LEU A 118 -6.61 0.56 3.81
N ASP A 119 -7.10 -0.13 4.85
CA ASP A 119 -6.62 -1.46 5.25
C ASP A 119 -6.77 -2.48 4.11
N TRP A 120 -7.97 -2.56 3.51
CA TRP A 120 -8.21 -3.44 2.37
C TRP A 120 -7.26 -3.16 1.20
N THR A 121 -7.10 -1.88 0.85
CA THR A 121 -6.26 -1.45 -0.28
C THR A 121 -4.80 -1.76 -0.01
N TYR A 122 -4.31 -1.49 1.21
CA TYR A 122 -2.95 -1.78 1.62
C TYR A 122 -2.59 -3.25 1.44
N ASN A 123 -3.44 -4.15 1.92
CA ASN A 123 -3.20 -5.59 1.77
C ASN A 123 -3.23 -6.00 0.30
N THR A 124 -4.19 -5.49 -0.47
CA THR A 124 -4.37 -5.87 -1.88
C THR A 124 -3.25 -5.35 -2.77
N LEU A 125 -2.77 -4.14 -2.51
CA LEU A 125 -1.60 -3.57 -3.17
C LEU A 125 -0.35 -4.39 -2.86
N TYR A 126 -0.12 -4.73 -1.58
CA TYR A 126 0.99 -5.60 -1.18
C TYR A 126 1.02 -6.90 -1.98
N TYR A 127 -0.11 -7.63 -2.02
CA TYR A 127 -0.20 -8.89 -2.76
C TYR A 127 -0.08 -8.73 -4.28
N SER A 128 -0.24 -7.52 -4.81
CA SER A 128 0.02 -7.22 -6.21
C SER A 128 1.49 -6.90 -6.46
N LEU A 129 2.16 -6.22 -5.51
CA LEU A 129 3.57 -5.83 -5.59
C LEU A 129 4.53 -7.00 -5.34
N VAL A 130 4.23 -7.90 -4.40
CA VAL A 130 5.08 -9.08 -4.10
C VAL A 130 5.39 -9.92 -5.35
N PRO A 131 4.41 -10.30 -6.20
CA PRO A 131 4.67 -10.99 -7.47
C PRO A 131 5.07 -10.04 -8.61
N LEU A 132 5.27 -8.74 -8.37
CA LEU A 132 5.54 -7.70 -9.36
C LEU A 132 4.46 -7.59 -10.46
N ASN A 133 3.19 -7.81 -10.11
CA ASN A 133 2.08 -7.53 -11.03
C ASN A 133 1.77 -6.01 -11.01
N LEU A 134 2.62 -5.25 -11.71
CA LEU A 134 2.56 -3.78 -11.72
C LEU A 134 1.28 -3.23 -12.37
N GLN A 135 0.69 -3.94 -13.33
CA GLN A 135 -0.60 -3.55 -13.91
C GLN A 135 -1.71 -3.60 -12.86
N ARG A 136 -1.75 -4.69 -12.07
CA ARG A 136 -2.71 -4.84 -10.98
C ARG A 136 -2.46 -3.84 -9.86
N ALA A 137 -1.20 -3.64 -9.47
CA ALA A 137 -0.81 -2.64 -8.48
C ALA A 137 -1.24 -1.22 -8.89
N ASN A 138 -0.99 -0.83 -10.14
CA ASN A 138 -1.42 0.45 -10.69
C ASN A 138 -2.94 0.62 -10.62
N TYR A 139 -3.67 -0.44 -10.98
CA TYR A 139 -5.13 -0.41 -10.97
C TYR A 139 -5.70 -0.22 -9.55
N ILE A 140 -5.13 -0.90 -8.55
CA ILE A 140 -5.50 -0.72 -7.14
C ILE A 140 -5.17 0.70 -6.66
N LEU A 141 -3.98 1.21 -6.96
CA LEU A 141 -3.58 2.58 -6.62
C LEU A 141 -4.52 3.62 -7.24
N LYS A 142 -4.85 3.48 -8.52
CA LYS A 142 -5.78 4.36 -9.22
C LYS A 142 -7.18 4.32 -8.59
N SER A 143 -7.65 3.13 -8.23
CA SER A 143 -8.97 2.94 -7.61
C SER A 143 -9.02 3.60 -6.23
N TYR A 144 -7.99 3.41 -5.40
CA TYR A 144 -7.90 4.08 -4.10
C TYR A 144 -7.74 5.60 -4.22
N TYR A 145 -6.87 6.08 -5.11
CA TYR A 145 -6.77 7.50 -5.42
C TYR A 145 -8.14 8.11 -5.74
N THR A 146 -8.92 7.43 -6.59
CA THR A 146 -10.28 7.86 -6.97
C THR A 146 -11.22 7.91 -5.76
N VAL A 147 -11.27 6.84 -4.96
CA VAL A 147 -12.15 6.76 -3.78
C VAL A 147 -11.79 7.82 -2.73
N THR A 148 -10.49 8.03 -2.46
CA THR A 148 -10.03 9.01 -1.46
C THR A 148 -10.41 10.44 -1.80
N ARG A 149 -10.68 10.78 -3.07
CA ARG A 149 -11.17 12.12 -3.45
C ARG A 149 -12.54 12.43 -2.86
N THR A 150 -13.32 11.40 -2.52
CA THR A 150 -14.63 11.57 -1.88
C THR A 150 -14.60 11.22 -0.41
N ILE A 151 -14.02 10.07 -0.06
CA ILE A 151 -14.12 9.58 1.32
C ILE A 151 -13.01 10.10 2.22
N GLY A 152 -11.91 10.62 1.67
CA GLY A 152 -10.69 10.99 2.41
C GLY A 152 -9.71 9.82 2.57
N ILE A 153 -8.59 10.07 3.27
CA ILE A 153 -7.55 9.07 3.56
C ILE A 153 -7.73 8.58 5.01
N GLY A 154 -7.77 7.26 5.20
CA GLY A 154 -7.80 6.64 6.53
C GLY A 154 -6.50 6.85 7.32
N ASN A 155 -6.53 6.57 8.61
CA ASN A 155 -5.37 6.68 9.51
C ASN A 155 -5.29 5.56 10.56
N LYS A 156 -5.91 4.41 10.27
CA LYS A 156 -5.91 3.21 11.12
C LYS A 156 -4.50 2.81 11.59
N THR A 157 -4.37 2.53 12.87
CA THR A 157 -3.22 1.82 13.45
C THR A 157 -3.57 0.33 13.54
N VAL A 158 -2.63 -0.53 13.15
CA VAL A 158 -2.78 -1.98 13.28
C VAL A 158 -1.59 -2.56 14.02
N THR A 159 -1.84 -3.64 14.75
CA THR A 159 -0.80 -4.41 15.42
C THR A 159 -0.36 -5.54 14.51
N GLY A 160 0.94 -5.62 14.22
CA GLY A 160 1.51 -6.76 13.49
C GLY A 160 1.32 -8.04 14.31
N LEU A 161 0.64 -9.04 13.73
CA LEU A 161 0.29 -10.28 14.44
C LEU A 161 1.51 -11.04 14.97
N GLU A 162 2.64 -11.00 14.25
CA GLU A 162 3.87 -11.71 14.62
C GLU A 162 4.83 -10.86 15.46
N THR A 163 4.88 -9.55 15.21
CA THR A 163 5.82 -8.64 15.88
C THR A 163 5.24 -8.05 17.17
N GLY A 164 3.91 -8.01 17.29
CA GLY A 164 3.21 -7.26 18.33
C GLY A 164 3.36 -5.74 18.20
N THR A 165 4.06 -5.26 17.17
CA THR A 165 4.36 -3.84 16.98
C THR A 165 3.18 -3.15 16.31
N GLU A 166 2.74 -2.05 16.88
CA GLU A 166 1.76 -1.17 16.26
C GLU A 166 2.42 -0.32 15.16
N PHE A 167 1.73 -0.19 14.02
CA PHE A 167 2.15 0.69 12.95
C PHE A 167 0.96 1.39 12.31
N ASN A 168 1.22 2.57 11.76
CA ASN A 168 0.24 3.37 11.05
C ASN A 168 0.10 2.87 9.60
N LEU A 169 -1.10 2.43 9.21
CA LEU A 169 -1.35 1.88 7.87
C LEU A 169 -1.12 2.89 6.75
N ARG A 170 -1.38 4.18 7.01
CA ARG A 170 -1.21 5.24 6.03
C ARG A 170 0.28 5.43 5.70
N GLU A 171 1.15 5.40 6.70
CA GLU A 171 2.61 5.44 6.52
C GLU A 171 3.11 4.17 5.79
N ALA A 172 2.63 3.00 6.20
CA ALA A 172 2.98 1.74 5.55
C ALA A 172 2.51 1.69 4.08
N PHE A 173 1.35 2.26 3.76
CA PHE A 173 0.85 2.39 2.40
C PHE A 173 1.66 3.40 1.57
N ALA A 174 2.08 4.52 2.17
CA ALA A 174 3.00 5.47 1.52
C ALA A 174 4.31 4.79 1.11
N ALA A 175 4.86 3.90 1.96
CA ALA A 175 6.04 3.12 1.63
C ALA A 175 5.82 2.19 0.42
N GLN A 176 4.63 1.57 0.29
CA GLN A 176 4.27 0.75 -0.88
C GLN A 176 4.11 1.58 -2.16
N ILE A 177 3.59 2.82 -2.06
CA ILE A 177 3.52 3.74 -3.20
C ILE A 177 4.94 4.06 -3.71
N ILE A 178 5.90 4.33 -2.81
CA ILE A 178 7.30 4.56 -3.21
C ILE A 178 7.86 3.33 -3.94
N LEU A 179 7.61 2.13 -3.41
CA LEU A 179 8.03 0.88 -4.05
C LEU A 179 7.41 0.72 -5.45
N TYR A 180 6.11 0.94 -5.61
CA TYR A 180 5.45 0.91 -6.92
C TYR A 180 6.11 1.88 -7.90
N MET A 181 6.32 3.15 -7.49
CA MET A 181 6.90 4.16 -8.38
C MET A 181 8.33 3.80 -8.81
N ASP A 182 9.14 3.22 -7.92
CA ASP A 182 10.51 2.76 -8.27
C ASP A 182 10.48 1.53 -9.18
N GLU A 183 9.63 0.54 -8.92
CA GLU A 183 9.56 -0.68 -9.75
C GLU A 183 8.93 -0.43 -11.13
N ALA A 184 7.86 0.37 -11.19
CA ALA A 184 7.17 0.71 -12.43
C ALA A 184 7.84 1.85 -13.21
N GLN A 185 8.78 2.58 -12.59
CA GLN A 185 9.33 3.84 -13.11
C GLN A 185 8.22 4.83 -13.51
N ASP A 186 7.14 4.84 -12.72
CA ASP A 186 5.92 5.61 -12.95
C ASP A 186 5.64 6.51 -11.75
N PHE A 187 5.93 7.81 -11.92
CA PHE A 187 5.88 8.80 -10.86
C PHE A 187 4.58 9.62 -10.84
N GLN A 188 3.53 9.19 -11.56
CA GLN A 188 2.25 9.91 -11.59
C GLN A 188 1.59 10.08 -10.21
N TYR A 189 1.90 9.19 -9.26
CA TYR A 189 1.38 9.21 -7.90
C TYR A 189 2.18 10.07 -6.92
N GLU A 190 3.18 10.85 -7.37
CA GLU A 190 3.99 11.69 -6.48
C GLU A 190 3.17 12.67 -5.64
N SER A 191 2.19 13.34 -6.26
CA SER A 191 1.32 14.28 -5.53
C SER A 191 0.53 13.54 -4.46
N PHE A 192 0.01 12.36 -4.81
CA PHE A 192 -0.75 11.53 -3.89
C PHE A 192 0.13 10.97 -2.76
N LEU A 193 1.39 10.60 -3.03
CA LEU A 193 2.35 10.21 -2.00
C LEU A 193 2.55 11.32 -0.97
N LYS A 194 2.67 12.58 -1.40
CA LYS A 194 2.81 13.72 -0.48
C LYS A 194 1.58 13.87 0.41
N GLU A 195 0.38 13.63 -0.12
CA GLU A 195 -0.85 13.59 0.67
C GLU A 195 -0.89 12.39 1.62
N MET A 196 -0.28 11.26 1.27
CA MET A 196 -0.24 10.07 2.11
C MET A 196 0.75 10.20 3.27
N ILE A 197 1.84 10.94 3.12
CA ILE A 197 2.82 11.14 4.20
C ILE A 197 2.23 12.07 5.27
N PRO A 198 2.13 11.66 6.55
CA PRO A 198 1.68 12.53 7.62
C PRO A 198 2.73 13.59 7.96
N GLU A 199 2.32 14.68 8.61
CA GLU A 199 3.22 15.78 9.01
C GLU A 199 4.37 15.30 9.90
N LYS A 200 4.07 14.34 10.80
CA LYS A 200 5.04 13.68 11.66
C LYS A 200 5.13 12.21 11.28
N ILE A 201 6.24 11.82 10.66
CA ILE A 201 6.54 10.42 10.33
C ILE A 201 6.94 9.67 11.61
N THR A 202 6.34 8.50 11.81
CA THR A 202 6.64 7.61 12.95
C THR A 202 7.28 6.29 12.53
N ASP A 203 7.12 5.88 11.29
CA ASP A 203 7.69 4.66 10.74
C ASP A 203 9.09 4.89 10.16
N SER A 204 10.07 4.18 10.72
CA SER A 204 11.47 4.21 10.28
C SER A 204 11.64 3.72 8.84
N ILE A 205 10.78 2.80 8.38
CA ILE A 205 10.79 2.25 7.01
C ILE A 205 10.32 3.30 6.01
N LEU A 206 9.24 4.04 6.32
CA LEU A 206 8.80 5.14 5.47
C LEU A 206 9.89 6.20 5.34
N ALA A 207 10.48 6.63 6.45
CA ALA A 207 11.57 7.60 6.43
C ALA A 207 12.78 7.08 5.61
N PHE A 208 13.14 5.80 5.75
CA PHE A 208 14.21 5.17 4.98
C PHE A 208 13.91 5.16 3.47
N ASN A 209 12.68 4.80 3.09
CA ASN A 209 12.27 4.74 1.68
C ASN A 209 12.22 6.14 1.04
N ILE A 210 11.79 7.17 1.79
CA ILE A 210 11.85 8.56 1.33
C ILE A 210 13.31 9.01 1.14
N ALA A 211 14.21 8.64 2.07
CA ALA A 211 15.63 8.93 1.92
C ALA A 211 16.22 8.27 0.65
N CYS A 212 15.86 7.00 0.39
CA CYS A 212 16.25 6.27 -0.82
C CYS A 212 15.72 6.94 -2.10
N LEU A 213 14.45 7.38 -2.11
CA LEU A 213 13.86 8.10 -3.24
C LEU A 213 14.63 9.39 -3.56
N HIS A 214 14.96 10.20 -2.55
CA HIS A 214 15.77 11.40 -2.73
C HIS A 214 17.21 11.09 -3.12
N ALA A 215 17.79 10.00 -2.60
CA ALA A 215 19.12 9.53 -3.00
C ALA A 215 19.18 9.18 -4.49
N ASN A 216 18.19 8.45 -4.99
CA ASN A 216 18.07 8.11 -6.41
C ASN A 216 17.99 9.36 -7.30
N ARG A 217 17.34 10.43 -6.82
CA ARG A 217 17.23 11.73 -7.50
C ARG A 217 18.47 12.62 -7.38
N GLY A 218 19.43 12.26 -6.53
CA GLY A 218 20.60 13.10 -6.24
C GLY A 218 20.30 14.27 -5.31
N GLU A 219 19.17 14.25 -4.61
CA GLU A 219 18.70 15.34 -3.74
C GLU A 219 19.33 15.23 -2.34
N LYS A 220 20.61 15.60 -2.24
CA LYS A 220 21.45 15.41 -1.05
C LYS A 220 20.79 15.85 0.26
N GLN A 221 20.30 17.09 0.33
CA GLN A 221 19.80 17.65 1.59
C GLN A 221 18.57 16.90 2.12
N GLN A 222 17.65 16.53 1.22
CA GLN A 222 16.47 15.75 1.61
C GLN A 222 16.85 14.32 1.97
N MET A 223 17.74 13.71 1.21
CA MET A 223 18.28 12.38 1.52
C MET A 223 18.90 12.34 2.94
N LEU A 224 19.74 13.32 3.30
CA LEU A 224 20.35 13.40 4.64
C LEU A 224 19.31 13.61 5.74
N LYS A 225 18.33 14.50 5.51
CA LYS A 225 17.22 14.76 6.44
C LYS A 225 16.48 13.47 6.79
N TYR A 226 16.03 12.72 5.78
CA TYR A 226 15.25 11.51 6.00
C TYR A 226 16.11 10.32 6.45
N THR A 227 17.39 10.28 6.07
CA THR A 227 18.36 9.31 6.63
C THR A 227 18.48 9.48 8.14
N LYS A 228 18.69 10.71 8.60
CA LYS A 228 18.74 11.03 10.03
C LYS A 228 17.45 10.63 10.74
N LEU A 229 16.29 11.02 10.18
CA LEU A 229 14.99 10.68 10.76
C LEU A 229 14.78 9.17 10.88
N ALA A 230 15.10 8.40 9.84
CA ALA A 230 14.98 6.95 9.87
C ALA A 230 15.87 6.32 10.96
N ILE A 231 17.11 6.80 11.12
CA ILE A 231 18.01 6.33 12.19
C ILE A 231 17.45 6.69 13.57
N ASP A 232 16.97 7.92 13.75
CA ASP A 232 16.37 8.39 15.01
C ASP A 232 15.11 7.56 15.38
N LEU A 233 14.41 7.02 14.38
CA LEU A 233 13.27 6.10 14.53
C LEU A 233 13.68 4.61 14.66
N GLY A 234 14.98 4.30 14.73
CA GLY A 234 15.49 2.95 14.99
C GLY A 234 15.93 2.16 13.75
N GLN A 235 15.94 2.77 12.55
CA GLN A 235 16.47 2.10 11.36
C GLN A 235 17.97 1.83 11.52
N SER A 236 18.37 0.58 11.28
CA SER A 236 19.77 0.18 11.35
C SER A 236 20.63 0.98 10.36
N LYS A 237 21.65 1.67 10.86
CA LYS A 237 22.67 2.38 10.06
C LYS A 237 23.29 1.49 8.97
N LYS A 238 23.44 0.19 9.25
CA LYS A 238 24.00 -0.80 8.31
C LYS A 238 23.16 -0.96 7.04
N HIS A 239 21.85 -0.68 7.08
CA HIS A 239 20.99 -0.80 5.91
C HIS A 239 21.31 0.26 4.84
N PHE A 240 21.68 1.47 5.25
CA PHE A 240 22.00 2.57 4.33
C PHE A 240 23.27 2.32 3.52
N GLY A 241 24.31 1.76 4.15
CA GLY A 241 25.58 1.42 3.48
C GLY A 241 25.51 0.20 2.56
N LYS A 242 24.39 -0.53 2.55
CA LYS A 242 24.19 -1.73 1.72
C LYS A 242 23.10 -1.58 0.67
N ASN A 243 22.20 -0.61 0.83
CA ASN A 243 21.11 -0.39 -0.09
C ASN A 243 21.61 0.38 -1.33
N PRO A 244 21.50 -0.19 -2.55
CA PRO A 244 21.99 0.44 -3.78
C PRO A 244 21.37 1.81 -4.08
N GLY A 245 20.20 2.13 -3.53
CA GLY A 245 19.60 3.46 -3.70
C GLY A 245 20.46 4.60 -3.16
N PHE A 246 21.39 4.30 -2.24
CA PHE A 246 22.34 5.27 -1.69
C PHE A 246 23.72 5.22 -2.37
N GLU A 247 23.93 4.43 -3.43
CA GLU A 247 25.25 4.22 -4.04
C GLU A 247 25.94 5.55 -4.42
N LYS A 248 25.18 6.51 -4.93
CA LYS A 248 25.66 7.86 -5.28
C LYS A 248 26.26 8.62 -4.09
N PHE A 249 25.89 8.26 -2.88
CA PHE A 249 26.25 8.93 -1.64
C PHE A 249 27.17 8.12 -0.73
N TRP A 250 27.56 6.90 -1.09
CA TRP A 250 28.47 6.08 -0.27
C TRP A 250 29.86 6.69 -0.04
N LYS A 251 30.25 7.71 -0.80
CA LYS A 251 31.48 8.48 -0.58
C LYS A 251 31.23 9.90 -0.08
N ASP A 252 29.97 10.28 0.13
CA ASP A 252 29.61 11.60 0.61
C ASP A 252 29.92 11.72 2.11
N PRO A 253 30.73 12.71 2.54
CA PRO A 253 31.18 12.79 3.93
C PRO A 253 30.03 13.06 4.91
N ASP A 254 29.00 13.81 4.51
CA ASP A 254 27.86 14.10 5.38
C ASP A 254 26.99 12.86 5.56
N PHE A 255 26.80 12.07 4.50
CA PHE A 255 26.11 10.79 4.57
C PHE A 255 26.86 9.78 5.45
N LEU A 256 28.17 9.64 5.24
CA LEU A 256 29.01 8.75 6.03
C LEU A 256 28.98 9.13 7.52
N LYS A 257 28.98 10.42 7.86
CA LYS A 257 28.85 10.89 9.25
C LYS A 257 27.55 10.44 9.94
N LEU A 258 26.46 10.24 9.18
CA LEU A 258 25.20 9.73 9.74
C LEU A 258 25.24 8.21 9.95
N ILE A 259 25.82 7.46 9.01
CA ILE A 259 25.68 6.00 8.95
C ILE A 259 26.87 5.21 9.50
N GLN A 260 28.01 5.86 9.74
CA GLN A 260 29.14 5.26 10.43
C GLN A 260 28.94 5.30 11.95
N GLU A 261 29.49 4.32 12.65
CA GLU A 261 29.54 4.25 14.11
C GLU A 261 30.70 5.10 14.65
#